data_AF-A0AA91GXY3-F1
#
_entry.id   AF-A0AA91GXY3-F1
#
_cell.length_a   1.000
_cell.length_b   1.000
_cell.length_c   1.000
_cell.angle_alpha   90.00
_cell.angle_beta   90.00
_cell.angle_gamma   90.00
#
_symmetry.space_group_name_H-M   'P 1'
#
loop_
_entity.id
_entity.type
_entity.pdbx_description
1 polymer ?
#
loop_
_entity_poly.entity_id
_entity_poly.type
_entity_poly.pdbx_seq_one_letter_code
_entity_poly.pdbx_strand_id
1 'polypeptide(L)'
;MSEPMRDIITVYIWLPKEFLGHASMQVGEDTYISFWPNKEVLNRSSSEIRKNIINHKNHNINQLLFQHLNQIKSDSYEQDCLVLGKNGSKREADCIVELLNLPQEPIKIFWREFQNQQVSYHLIKRNCSSVVAEAINEGWKTYVAAETTVNNFFGDLETVAEYEKDFEALSFTTAALNLGRLLFWSPKQVLLYAQMVKRLTDGVQAKANL
;
A
#
# COMPACT_ATOMS: atom_id res chain seq x y z
N MET A 1 15.76 -28.84 -11.89
CA MET A 1 15.22 -27.65 -12.56
C MET A 1 14.23 -27.04 -11.58
N SER A 2 14.60 -25.95 -10.92
CA SER A 2 13.67 -25.15 -10.11
C SER A 2 12.68 -24.48 -11.04
N GLU A 3 11.38 -24.53 -10.73
CA GLU A 3 10.38 -23.72 -11.42
C GLU A 3 10.83 -22.24 -11.44
N PRO A 4 10.61 -21.50 -12.54
CA PRO A 4 10.88 -20.07 -12.53
C PRO A 4 10.05 -19.44 -11.40
N MET A 5 10.79 -18.88 -10.42
CA MET A 5 10.26 -18.21 -9.25
C MET A 5 9.22 -17.20 -9.75
N ARG A 6 7.94 -17.40 -9.39
CA ARG A 6 6.90 -16.55 -9.93
C ARG A 6 7.11 -15.14 -9.40
N ASP A 7 7.28 -14.18 -10.30
CA ASP A 7 7.48 -12.77 -10.02
C ASP A 7 6.18 -12.11 -9.50
N ILE A 8 5.63 -12.62 -8.40
CA ILE A 8 4.31 -12.23 -7.89
C ILE A 8 4.47 -11.20 -6.78
N ILE A 9 3.72 -10.12 -6.91
CA ILE A 9 3.41 -9.22 -5.82
C ILE A 9 2.02 -9.55 -5.32
N THR A 10 1.89 -9.82 -4.01
CA THR A 10 0.61 -10.14 -3.37
C THR A 10 0.23 -9.04 -2.40
N VAL A 11 -0.90 -8.39 -2.62
CA VAL A 11 -1.45 -7.34 -1.74
C VAL A 11 -2.53 -7.95 -0.86
N TYR A 12 -2.37 -7.85 0.46
CA TYR A 12 -3.32 -8.36 1.45
C TYR A 12 -4.11 -7.21 2.06
N ILE A 13 -5.44 -7.36 2.09
CA ILE A 13 -6.37 -6.34 2.56
C ILE A 13 -7.25 -6.90 3.67
N TRP A 14 -7.22 -6.23 4.81
CA TRP A 14 -8.18 -6.43 5.89
C TRP A 14 -9.10 -5.21 5.98
N LEU A 15 -10.37 -5.40 5.64
CA LEU A 15 -11.40 -4.38 5.79
C LEU A 15 -11.69 -4.13 7.28
N PRO A 16 -12.03 -2.89 7.67
CA PRO A 16 -12.39 -2.57 9.04
C PRO A 16 -13.70 -3.27 9.41
N LYS A 17 -13.69 -4.10 10.46
CA LYS A 17 -14.91 -4.71 11.03
C LYS A 17 -15.41 -4.00 12.29
N GLU A 18 -14.49 -3.49 13.11
CA GLU A 18 -14.83 -2.71 14.31
C GLU A 18 -14.13 -1.35 14.32
N PHE A 19 -12.79 -1.30 14.24
CA PHE A 19 -12.06 -0.01 14.37
C PHE A 19 -10.82 0.15 13.48
N LEU A 20 -10.06 -0.91 13.17
CA LEU A 20 -8.94 -0.83 12.21
C LEU A 20 -9.08 -1.88 11.12
N GLY A 21 -8.88 -1.44 9.89
CA GLY A 21 -8.45 -2.31 8.81
C GLY A 21 -6.94 -2.21 8.63
N HIS A 22 -6.37 -3.06 7.79
CA HIS A 22 -4.94 -3.12 7.51
C HIS A 22 -4.70 -3.40 6.04
N ALA A 23 -3.54 -2.99 5.55
CA ALA A 23 -3.06 -3.35 4.23
C ALA A 23 -1.57 -3.69 4.34
N SER A 24 -1.16 -4.77 3.70
CA SER A 24 0.23 -5.19 3.59
C SER A 24 0.49 -5.76 2.20
N MET A 25 1.77 -5.99 1.89
CA MET A 25 2.17 -6.50 0.59
C MET A 25 3.39 -7.41 0.69
N GLN A 26 3.32 -8.58 0.06
CA GLN A 26 4.47 -9.45 -0.20
C GLN A 26 5.00 -9.18 -1.61
N VAL A 27 6.30 -8.98 -1.75
CA VAL A 27 6.99 -8.72 -3.02
C VAL A 27 8.06 -9.78 -3.20
N GLY A 28 7.82 -10.75 -4.09
CA GLY A 28 8.68 -11.93 -4.20
C GLY A 28 8.76 -12.71 -2.89
N GLU A 29 9.88 -13.37 -2.61
CA GLU A 29 10.05 -14.20 -1.41
C GLU A 29 10.65 -13.45 -0.21
N ASP A 30 11.34 -12.32 -0.45
CA ASP A 30 12.25 -11.70 0.53
C ASP A 30 11.74 -10.38 1.13
N THR A 31 10.69 -9.81 0.56
CA THR A 31 10.25 -8.46 0.92
C THR A 31 8.79 -8.44 1.35
N TYR A 32 8.55 -8.19 2.64
CA TYR A 32 7.22 -7.96 3.20
C TYR A 32 7.07 -6.50 3.67
N ILE A 33 6.04 -5.83 3.15
CA ILE A 33 5.70 -4.44 3.45
C ILE A 33 4.49 -4.43 4.37
N SER A 34 4.72 -4.11 5.63
CA SER A 34 3.66 -3.92 6.62
C SER A 34 4.09 -2.83 7.60
N PHE A 35 3.27 -1.80 7.73
CA PHE A 35 3.60 -0.62 8.52
C PHE A 35 2.60 -0.46 9.66
N TRP A 36 3.06 -0.67 10.89
CA TRP A 36 2.27 -0.55 12.11
C TRP A 36 2.72 0.67 12.94
N PRO A 37 1.86 1.19 13.83
CA PRO A 37 2.26 2.20 14.81
C PRO A 37 3.49 1.75 15.64
N ASN A 38 4.38 2.67 16.02
CA ASN A 38 5.53 2.37 16.88
C ASN A 38 5.60 3.30 18.12
N LYS A 39 6.41 2.93 19.14
CA LYS A 39 6.49 3.60 20.46
C LYS A 39 6.98 5.05 20.43
N GLU A 40 7.96 5.39 19.60
CA GLU A 40 8.55 6.75 19.59
C GLU A 40 7.56 7.80 19.07
N VAL A 41 6.63 7.37 18.22
CA VAL A 41 5.69 8.21 17.48
C VAL A 41 4.53 8.73 18.34
N LEU A 42 4.06 7.93 19.30
CA LEU A 42 3.04 8.38 20.26
C LEU A 42 3.56 9.47 21.20
N ASN A 43 4.84 9.39 21.58
CA ASN A 43 5.44 10.32 22.52
C ASN A 43 5.62 11.73 21.90
N ARG A 44 6.00 11.84 20.61
CA ARG A 44 6.06 13.14 19.91
C ARG A 44 4.67 13.76 19.71
N SER A 45 3.71 12.96 19.24
CA SER A 45 2.31 13.37 19.12
C SER A 45 1.72 13.82 20.46
N SER A 46 2.05 13.16 21.57
CA SER A 46 1.57 13.55 22.90
C SER A 46 2.06 14.94 23.35
N SER A 47 3.21 15.41 22.85
CA SER A 47 3.74 16.73 23.20
C SER A 47 3.01 17.87 22.47
N GLU A 48 2.57 17.63 21.22
CA GLU A 48 1.75 18.56 20.44
C GLU A 48 0.27 18.51 20.87
N ILE A 49 -0.25 17.31 21.17
CA ILE A 49 -1.62 17.15 21.67
C ILE A 49 -1.75 17.71 23.11
N ARG A 50 -0.72 17.65 23.96
CA ARG A 50 -0.73 18.28 25.31
C ARG A 50 -0.99 19.78 25.28
N LYS A 51 -0.64 20.50 24.20
CA LYS A 51 -0.97 21.92 24.06
C LYS A 51 -2.46 22.17 23.80
N ASN A 52 -3.21 21.16 23.35
CA ASN A 52 -4.65 21.23 23.10
C ASN A 52 -5.51 20.53 24.17
N ILE A 53 -4.92 19.83 25.15
CA ILE A 53 -5.64 19.11 26.23
C ILE A 53 -5.47 19.82 27.58
N ILE A 54 -5.90 21.07 27.70
CA ILE A 54 -6.25 21.61 29.02
C ILE A 54 -7.74 21.40 29.33
N ASN A 55 -8.57 21.06 28.34
CA ASN A 55 -10.00 20.80 28.56
C ASN A 55 -10.50 19.57 27.79
N HIS A 56 -10.51 18.39 28.44
CA HIS A 56 -11.69 17.52 28.59
C HIS A 56 -11.34 16.05 28.88
N LYS A 57 -12.11 15.50 29.82
CA LYS A 57 -12.11 14.13 30.37
C LYS A 57 -12.54 13.04 29.37
N ASN A 58 -11.89 12.93 28.22
CA ASN A 58 -12.03 11.77 27.33
C ASN A 58 -10.65 11.24 27.01
N HIS A 59 -10.23 10.16 27.66
CA HIS A 59 -9.17 9.32 27.12
C HIS A 59 -9.61 8.88 25.72
N ASN A 60 -9.06 9.53 24.70
CA ASN A 60 -9.48 9.35 23.32
C ASN A 60 -9.19 7.90 22.94
N ILE A 61 -10.21 7.15 22.50
CA ILE A 61 -10.12 5.71 22.16
C ILE A 61 -8.92 5.40 21.24
N ASN A 62 -8.56 6.36 20.38
CA ASN A 62 -7.37 6.32 19.55
C ASN A 62 -6.07 6.12 20.36
N GLN A 63 -5.93 6.78 21.51
CA GLN A 63 -4.74 6.73 22.36
C GLN A 63 -4.53 5.33 22.99
N LEU A 64 -5.61 4.68 23.42
CA LEU A 64 -5.59 3.30 23.96
C LEU A 64 -5.30 2.26 22.86
N LEU A 65 -5.82 2.49 21.65
CA LEU A 65 -5.60 1.66 20.47
C LEU A 65 -4.14 1.68 20.03
N PHE A 66 -3.55 2.87 19.94
CA PHE A 66 -2.14 2.99 19.58
C PHE A 66 -1.20 2.46 20.67
N GLN A 67 -1.58 2.51 21.95
CA GLN A 67 -0.79 1.93 23.03
C GLN A 67 -0.59 0.41 22.89
N HIS A 68 -1.58 -0.31 22.35
CA HIS A 68 -1.45 -1.75 22.08
C HIS A 68 -0.67 -2.04 20.79
N LEU A 69 -0.82 -1.18 19.78
CA LEU A 69 -0.21 -1.40 18.46
C LEU A 69 1.26 -0.98 18.37
N ASN A 70 1.76 -0.19 19.33
CA ASN A 70 3.09 0.44 19.30
C ASN A 70 4.31 -0.49 19.41
N GLN A 71 4.08 -1.78 19.65
CA GLN A 71 5.11 -2.81 19.77
C GLN A 71 5.08 -3.82 18.62
N ILE A 72 4.15 -3.65 17.69
CA ILE A 72 3.97 -4.59 16.60
C ILE A 72 5.03 -4.30 15.55
N LYS A 73 5.90 -5.29 15.36
CA LYS A 73 6.70 -5.44 14.15
C LYS A 73 6.18 -6.67 13.45
N SER A 74 5.67 -6.48 12.24
CA SER A 74 5.12 -7.55 11.42
C SER A 74 5.93 -7.62 10.13
N ASP A 75 6.59 -8.75 9.96
CA ASP A 75 7.53 -9.03 8.89
C ASP A 75 6.99 -10.15 7.98
N SER A 76 5.73 -10.60 8.18
CA SER A 76 5.06 -11.64 7.35
C SER A 76 3.53 -11.55 7.39
N TYR A 77 2.88 -12.19 6.40
CA TYR A 77 1.42 -12.32 6.35
C TYR A 77 0.85 -13.01 7.58
N GLU A 78 1.50 -14.09 8.03
CA GLU A 78 1.06 -14.87 9.19
C GLU A 78 1.09 -14.04 10.48
N GLN A 79 2.08 -13.16 10.62
CA GLN A 79 2.16 -12.24 11.76
C GLN A 79 1.05 -11.19 11.72
N ASP A 80 0.74 -10.62 10.56
CA ASP A 80 -0.41 -9.71 10.43
C ASP A 80 -1.73 -10.42 10.75
N CYS A 81 -1.90 -11.66 10.31
CA CYS A 81 -3.08 -12.46 10.68
C CYS A 81 -3.20 -12.68 12.19
N LEU A 82 -2.10 -12.93 12.89
CA LEU A 82 -2.08 -13.12 14.34
C LEU A 82 -2.41 -11.81 15.06
N VAL A 83 -1.81 -10.70 14.62
CA VAL A 83 -2.05 -9.34 15.16
C VAL A 83 -3.52 -8.95 15.04
N LEU A 84 -4.14 -9.26 13.90
CA LEU A 84 -5.53 -8.88 13.59
C LEU A 84 -6.56 -9.87 14.13
N GLY A 85 -6.12 -11.04 14.60
CA GLY A 85 -6.97 -12.00 15.29
C GLY A 85 -7.37 -11.54 16.69
N LYS A 86 -8.32 -12.25 17.29
CA LYS A 86 -8.81 -11.96 18.65
C LYS A 86 -8.58 -13.17 19.54
N ASN A 87 -8.19 -12.93 20.80
CA ASN A 87 -8.00 -13.99 21.80
C ASN A 87 -7.04 -15.11 21.33
N GLY A 88 -5.98 -14.75 20.63
CA GLY A 88 -4.99 -15.69 20.10
C GLY A 88 -5.40 -16.42 18.81
N SER A 89 -6.53 -16.06 18.20
CA SER A 89 -6.90 -16.55 16.87
C SER A 89 -6.09 -15.88 15.76
N LYS A 90 -6.19 -16.39 14.53
CA LYS A 90 -5.74 -15.73 13.31
C LYS A 90 -6.93 -15.12 12.58
N ARG A 91 -6.73 -13.96 11.96
CA ARG A 91 -7.66 -13.37 10.99
C ARG A 91 -6.98 -13.25 9.63
N GLU A 92 -7.44 -14.05 8.67
CA GLU A 92 -7.00 -13.95 7.27
C GLU A 92 -7.45 -12.65 6.61
N ALA A 93 -6.74 -12.24 5.55
CA ALA A 93 -7.12 -11.09 4.75
C ALA A 93 -8.50 -11.30 4.14
N ASP A 94 -9.35 -10.26 4.14
CA ASP A 94 -10.67 -10.35 3.51
C ASP A 94 -10.56 -10.29 1.98
N CYS A 95 -9.49 -9.67 1.45
CA CYS A 95 -9.20 -9.66 0.01
C CYS A 95 -7.69 -9.83 -0.22
N ILE A 96 -7.35 -10.54 -1.31
CA ILE A 96 -5.98 -10.75 -1.77
C ILE A 96 -5.94 -10.39 -3.26
N VAL A 97 -4.95 -9.58 -3.66
CA VAL A 97 -4.76 -9.16 -5.07
C VAL A 97 -3.35 -9.49 -5.51
N GLU A 98 -3.21 -10.31 -6.55
CA GLU A 98 -1.92 -10.66 -7.16
C GLU A 98 -1.63 -9.78 -8.39
N LEU A 99 -0.50 -9.08 -8.35
CA LEU A 99 0.01 -8.23 -9.43
C LEU A 99 1.20 -8.95 -10.07
N LEU A 100 0.97 -9.61 -11.20
CA LEU A 100 1.93 -10.54 -11.81
C LEU A 100 2.99 -9.85 -12.69
N ASN A 101 2.63 -8.71 -13.28
CA ASN A 101 3.44 -8.04 -14.30
C ASN A 101 4.03 -6.71 -13.82
N LEU A 102 3.85 -6.38 -12.53
CA LEU A 102 4.33 -5.13 -11.97
C LEU A 102 5.81 -5.28 -11.58
N PRO A 103 6.71 -4.39 -12.01
CA PRO A 103 8.13 -4.45 -11.65
C PRO A 103 8.35 -4.42 -10.13
N GLN A 104 9.05 -5.43 -9.60
CA GLN A 104 9.29 -5.58 -8.16
C GLN A 104 10.42 -4.69 -7.63
N GLU A 105 11.52 -4.53 -8.39
CA GLU A 105 12.72 -3.84 -7.89
C GLU A 105 12.46 -2.39 -7.40
N PRO A 106 11.69 -1.54 -8.12
CA PRO A 106 11.34 -0.21 -7.62
C PRO A 106 10.62 -0.25 -6.26
N ILE A 107 9.77 -1.27 -6.06
CA ILE A 107 9.02 -1.48 -4.82
C ILE A 107 9.96 -1.87 -3.68
N LYS A 108 10.91 -2.78 -3.94
CA LYS A 108 11.93 -3.19 -2.96
C LYS A 108 12.87 -2.05 -2.59
N ILE A 109 13.24 -1.20 -3.55
CA ILE A 109 14.04 0.02 -3.29
C ILE A 109 13.26 0.96 -2.39
N PHE A 110 12.01 1.27 -2.73
CA PHE A 110 11.13 2.10 -1.91
C PHE A 110 11.05 1.62 -0.47
N TRP A 111 10.82 0.31 -0.27
CA TRP A 111 10.67 -0.21 1.08
C TRP A 111 11.94 -0.07 1.92
N ARG A 112 13.11 -0.38 1.33
CA ARG A 112 14.41 -0.19 2.00
C ARG A 112 14.64 1.26 2.38
N GLU A 113 14.35 2.19 1.49
CA GLU A 113 14.48 3.63 1.77
C GLU A 113 13.50 4.09 2.85
N PHE A 114 12.24 3.66 2.78
CA PHE A 114 11.21 3.99 3.76
C PHE A 114 11.61 3.54 5.17
N GLN A 115 12.16 2.33 5.30
CA GLN A 115 12.65 1.81 6.58
C GLN A 115 13.79 2.66 7.16
N ASN A 116 14.66 3.21 6.31
CA ASN A 116 15.79 4.06 6.72
C ASN A 116 15.36 5.47 7.16
N GLN A 117 14.22 5.96 6.68
CA GLN A 117 13.73 7.31 6.98
C GLN A 117 13.18 7.48 8.40
N GLN A 118 13.02 6.40 9.17
CA GLN A 118 12.44 6.41 10.53
C GLN A 118 11.09 7.17 10.59
N VAL A 119 10.25 7.00 9.55
CA VAL A 119 9.00 7.75 9.41
C VAL A 119 8.00 7.35 10.48
N SER A 120 7.26 8.35 10.96
CA SER A 120 6.24 8.19 11.98
C SER A 120 4.89 7.75 11.41
N TYR A 121 4.27 6.76 12.04
CA TYR A 121 2.90 6.36 11.69
C TYR A 121 1.90 7.46 12.04
N HIS A 122 1.02 7.78 11.09
CA HIS A 122 -0.04 8.76 11.24
C HIS A 122 -1.31 8.24 10.57
N LEU A 123 -2.40 8.05 11.32
CA LEU A 123 -3.66 7.45 10.83
C LEU A 123 -4.18 8.03 9.52
N ILE A 124 -4.06 9.34 9.36
CA ILE A 124 -4.58 10.06 8.20
C ILE A 124 -3.50 10.24 7.11
N LYS A 125 -2.32 10.76 7.47
CA LYS A 125 -1.30 11.20 6.52
C LYS A 125 -0.31 10.12 6.09
N ARG A 126 -0.06 9.10 6.92
CA ARG A 126 0.98 8.09 6.67
C ARG A 126 0.69 6.82 7.45
N ASN A 127 -0.09 5.92 6.89
CA ASN A 127 -0.55 4.69 7.51
C ASN A 127 -0.15 3.46 6.67
N CYS A 128 -0.53 2.26 7.08
CA CYS A 128 -0.25 1.04 6.32
C CYS A 128 -0.74 1.13 4.86
N SER A 129 -1.95 1.66 4.67
CA SER A 129 -2.58 1.79 3.36
C SER A 129 -1.86 2.77 2.45
N SER A 130 -1.38 3.92 2.96
CA SER A 130 -0.63 4.87 2.14
C SER A 130 0.72 4.29 1.72
N VAL A 131 1.41 3.59 2.62
CA VAL A 131 2.72 2.98 2.33
C VAL A 131 2.58 1.90 1.25
N VAL A 132 1.56 1.03 1.35
CA VAL A 132 1.29 0.03 0.30
C VAL A 132 0.92 0.69 -1.02
N ALA A 133 0.11 1.76 -1.01
CA ALA A 133 -0.25 2.47 -2.23
C ALA A 133 0.96 3.14 -2.92
N GLU A 134 1.85 3.77 -2.14
CA GLU A 134 3.11 4.33 -2.66
C GLU A 134 4.00 3.23 -3.25
N ALA A 135 4.11 2.10 -2.57
CA ALA A 135 4.88 0.96 -3.04
C ALA A 135 4.37 0.43 -4.40
N ILE A 136 3.04 0.26 -4.55
CA ILE A 136 2.41 -0.09 -5.83
C ILE A 136 2.72 0.96 -6.90
N ASN A 137 2.65 2.25 -6.53
CA ASN A 137 2.90 3.37 -7.45
C ASN A 137 4.34 3.41 -7.97
N GLU A 138 5.34 3.03 -7.17
CA GLU A 138 6.73 2.93 -7.65
C GLU A 138 6.88 1.84 -8.71
N GLY A 139 6.28 0.67 -8.52
CA GLY A 139 6.22 -0.36 -9.55
C GLY A 139 5.50 0.13 -10.81
N TRP A 140 4.38 0.83 -10.63
CA TRP A 140 3.56 1.34 -11.74
C TRP A 140 4.29 2.38 -12.60
N LYS A 141 5.00 3.34 -11.99
CA LYS A 141 5.79 4.35 -12.72
C LYS A 141 6.79 3.69 -13.66
N THR A 142 7.51 2.67 -13.18
CA THR A 142 8.49 1.94 -13.98
C THR A 142 7.82 1.14 -15.09
N TYR A 143 6.68 0.51 -14.81
CA TYR A 143 5.90 -0.20 -15.83
C TYR A 143 5.50 0.72 -16.99
N VAL A 144 4.88 1.86 -16.70
CA VAL A 144 4.44 2.83 -17.73
C VAL A 144 5.62 3.41 -18.53
N ALA A 145 6.75 3.69 -17.88
CA ALA A 145 7.94 4.19 -18.56
C ALA A 145 8.49 3.17 -19.57
N ALA A 146 8.46 1.88 -19.22
CA ALA A 146 8.84 0.79 -20.13
C ALA A 146 7.87 0.70 -21.32
N GLU A 147 6.56 0.67 -21.07
CA GLU A 147 5.53 0.55 -22.12
C GLU A 147 5.54 1.75 -23.09
N THR A 148 5.68 2.97 -22.58
CA THR A 148 5.79 4.18 -23.42
C THR A 148 7.01 4.12 -24.34
N THR A 149 8.11 3.56 -23.87
CA THR A 149 9.34 3.41 -24.66
C THR A 149 9.13 2.41 -25.81
N VAL A 150 8.40 1.32 -25.56
CA VAL A 150 8.08 0.30 -26.57
C VAL A 150 7.10 0.85 -27.61
N ASN A 151 6.02 1.52 -27.19
CA ASN A 151 5.00 2.04 -28.11
C ASN A 151 5.53 3.17 -29.02
N ASN A 152 6.43 4.02 -28.50
CA ASN A 152 7.11 5.02 -29.33
C ASN A 152 8.04 4.42 -30.39
N PHE A 153 8.47 3.16 -30.21
CA PHE A 153 9.27 2.43 -31.19
C PHE A 153 8.43 1.74 -32.28
N PHE A 154 7.19 1.36 -31.96
CA PHE A 154 6.30 0.62 -32.87
C PHE A 154 5.21 1.46 -33.56
N GLY A 155 5.04 2.74 -33.20
CA GLY A 155 4.28 3.69 -34.02
C GLY A 155 2.76 3.53 -34.01
N ASP A 156 2.18 2.87 -33.00
CA ASP A 156 0.73 2.79 -32.85
C ASP A 156 0.19 3.94 -31.99
N LEU A 157 -0.46 4.91 -32.63
CA LEU A 157 -0.97 6.13 -32.02
C LEU A 157 -2.27 5.90 -31.20
N GLU A 158 -3.02 4.83 -31.49
CA GLU A 158 -4.32 4.54 -30.84
C GLU A 158 -4.19 3.91 -29.45
N THR A 159 -3.17 3.07 -29.23
CA THR A 159 -2.88 2.46 -27.91
C THR A 159 -2.40 3.49 -26.89
N VAL A 160 -1.67 4.52 -27.35
CA VAL A 160 -1.18 5.62 -26.51
C VAL A 160 -2.34 6.45 -25.94
N ALA A 161 -3.40 6.72 -26.72
CA ALA A 161 -4.53 7.54 -26.30
C ALA A 161 -5.47 6.85 -25.27
N GLU A 162 -5.62 5.52 -25.36
CA GLU A 162 -6.37 4.73 -24.36
C GLU A 162 -5.61 4.67 -23.03
N TYR A 163 -4.28 4.48 -23.11
CA TYR A 163 -3.39 4.55 -21.96
C TYR A 163 -3.37 5.93 -21.28
N GLU A 164 -3.39 7.02 -22.05
CA GLU A 164 -3.44 8.38 -21.49
C GLU A 164 -4.73 8.65 -20.70
N LYS A 165 -5.87 8.07 -21.08
CA LYS A 165 -7.14 8.19 -20.34
C LYS A 165 -7.15 7.39 -19.04
N ASP A 166 -6.66 6.15 -19.08
CA ASP A 166 -6.52 5.33 -17.87
C ASP A 166 -5.39 5.87 -16.96
N PHE A 167 -4.37 6.48 -17.55
CA PHE A 167 -3.37 7.29 -16.88
C PHE A 167 -3.97 8.56 -16.30
N GLU A 168 -4.95 9.22 -16.91
CA GLU A 168 -5.69 10.33 -16.30
C GLU A 168 -6.54 9.88 -15.11
N ALA A 169 -7.11 8.67 -15.14
CA ALA A 169 -7.85 8.10 -14.01
C ALA A 169 -6.92 7.70 -12.86
N LEU A 170 -5.75 7.12 -13.18
CA LEU A 170 -4.68 6.86 -12.21
C LEU A 170 -4.07 8.16 -11.71
N SER A 171 -3.82 9.12 -12.59
CA SER A 171 -3.37 10.48 -12.33
C SER A 171 -4.40 11.22 -11.49
N PHE A 172 -5.71 10.96 -11.59
CA PHE A 172 -6.68 11.52 -10.65
C PHE A 172 -6.53 10.90 -9.27
N THR A 173 -6.18 9.62 -9.19
CA THR A 173 -5.85 8.91 -7.94
C THR A 173 -4.49 9.38 -7.37
N THR A 174 -3.52 9.69 -8.24
CA THR A 174 -2.16 10.19 -7.96
C THR A 174 -2.12 11.71 -7.73
N ALA A 175 -3.05 12.45 -8.29
CA ALA A 175 -3.32 13.86 -8.04
C ALA A 175 -4.16 13.97 -6.78
N ALA A 176 -5.04 13.01 -6.47
CA ALA A 176 -5.64 12.92 -5.14
C ALA A 176 -4.59 12.55 -4.06
N LEU A 177 -3.57 11.75 -4.41
CA LEU A 177 -2.34 11.54 -3.61
C LEU A 177 -1.55 12.84 -3.41
N ASN A 178 -1.38 13.66 -4.45
CA ASN A 178 -0.51 14.85 -4.43
C ASN A 178 -1.20 16.20 -4.08
N LEU A 179 -2.52 16.34 -4.26
CA LEU A 179 -3.30 17.59 -4.09
C LEU A 179 -4.28 17.54 -2.91
N GLY A 180 -4.20 16.54 -2.03
CA GLY A 180 -4.89 16.58 -0.73
C GLY A 180 -6.42 16.52 -0.79
N ARG A 181 -7.01 16.01 -1.89
CA ARG A 181 -8.48 15.84 -2.01
C ARG A 181 -9.02 14.50 -1.49
N LEU A 182 -8.16 13.49 -1.30
CA LEU A 182 -8.51 12.31 -0.50
C LEU A 182 -7.84 12.46 0.87
N LEU A 183 -8.65 12.66 1.90
CA LEU A 183 -8.16 12.99 3.24
C LEU A 183 -7.30 11.89 3.87
N PHE A 184 -7.29 10.64 3.37
CA PHE A 184 -6.39 9.56 3.80
C PHE A 184 -6.50 8.33 2.87
N TRP A 185 -5.51 7.43 2.94
CA TRP A 185 -5.59 6.09 2.36
C TRP A 185 -6.20 5.10 3.35
N SER A 186 -7.11 4.27 2.87
CA SER A 186 -7.77 3.19 3.62
C SER A 186 -7.59 1.86 2.89
N PRO A 187 -7.78 0.72 3.58
CA PRO A 187 -7.65 -0.60 2.96
C PRO A 187 -8.55 -0.77 1.73
N LYS A 188 -9.76 -0.18 1.73
CA LYS A 188 -10.66 -0.18 0.58
C LYS A 188 -10.09 0.57 -0.62
N GLN A 189 -9.42 1.70 -0.40
CA GLN A 189 -8.79 2.45 -1.50
C GLN A 189 -7.59 1.70 -2.07
N VAL A 190 -6.79 1.03 -1.23
CA VAL A 190 -5.69 0.18 -1.69
C VAL A 190 -6.22 -0.98 -2.52
N LEU A 191 -7.30 -1.63 -2.09
CA LEU A 191 -7.96 -2.69 -2.85
C LEU A 191 -8.35 -2.22 -4.26
N LEU A 192 -9.05 -1.08 -4.35
CA LEU A 192 -9.48 -0.52 -5.63
C LEU A 192 -8.29 -0.15 -6.52
N TYR A 193 -7.23 0.41 -5.93
CA TYR A 193 -6.02 0.78 -6.64
C TYR A 193 -5.27 -0.45 -7.18
N ALA A 194 -5.05 -1.46 -6.34
CA ALA A 194 -4.41 -2.72 -6.74
C ALA A 194 -5.21 -3.44 -7.83
N GLN A 195 -6.55 -3.48 -7.74
CA GLN A 195 -7.41 -4.07 -8.76
C GLN A 195 -7.37 -3.31 -10.10
N MET A 196 -7.18 -1.99 -10.06
CA MET A 196 -7.02 -1.19 -11.27
C MET A 196 -5.67 -1.46 -11.93
N VAL A 197 -4.57 -1.40 -11.15
CA VAL A 197 -3.23 -1.74 -11.64
C VAL A 197 -3.21 -3.14 -12.24
N LYS A 198 -3.77 -4.14 -11.54
CA LYS A 198 -3.91 -5.51 -12.05
C LYS A 198 -4.57 -5.55 -13.43
N ARG A 199 -5.73 -4.90 -13.57
CA ARG A 199 -6.47 -4.90 -14.85
C ARG A 199 -5.65 -4.30 -15.99
N LEU A 200 -4.94 -3.21 -15.72
CA LEU A 200 -4.12 -2.54 -16.73
C LEU A 200 -2.91 -3.38 -17.12
N THR A 201 -2.21 -3.98 -16.15
CA THR A 201 -1.03 -4.81 -16.43
C THR A 201 -1.37 -6.17 -17.04
N ASP A 202 -2.52 -6.75 -16.70
CA ASP A 202 -2.96 -8.06 -17.23
C ASP A 202 -3.59 -7.91 -18.63
N GLY A 203 -4.34 -6.83 -18.88
CA GLY A 203 -5.00 -6.58 -20.16
C GLY A 203 -4.02 -6.33 -21.33
N VAL A 204 -2.86 -5.77 -21.05
CA VAL A 204 -1.83 -5.45 -22.05
C VAL A 204 -1.11 -6.70 -22.53
N GLN A 205 -0.80 -7.61 -21.61
CA GLN A 205 -0.18 -8.89 -21.96
C GLN A 205 -1.12 -9.78 -22.79
N ALA A 206 -2.44 -9.66 -22.61
CA ALA A 206 -3.40 -10.34 -23.47
C ALA A 206 -3.40 -9.81 -24.91
N LYS A 207 -3.19 -8.50 -25.12
CA LYS A 207 -3.07 -7.89 -26.46
C LYS A 207 -1.74 -8.22 -27.14
N ALA A 208 -0.63 -8.33 -26.40
CA ALA A 208 0.69 -8.65 -26.94
C ALA A 208 0.87 -10.12 -27.41
N ASN A 209 -0.01 -11.03 -26.99
CA ASN A 209 0.02 -12.45 -27.33
C ASN A 209 -0.97 -12.85 -28.45
N LEU A 210 -1.65 -11.87 -29.07
CA LEU A 210 -2.53 -12.03 -30.23
C LEU A 210 -1.83 -11.53 -31.49
#